data_AF-A0A1J0PK52-F1
#
_entry.id   AF-A0A1J0PK52-F1
#
_cell.length_a   1.000
_cell.length_b   1.000
_cell.length_c   1.000
_cell.angle_alpha   90.00
_cell.angle_beta   90.00
_cell.angle_gamma   90.00
#
_symmetry.space_group_name_H-M   'P 1'
#
loop_
_entity.id
_entity.type
_entity.pdbx_description
1 polymer ?
#
loop_
_entity_poly.entity_id
_entity_poly.type
_entity_poly.pdbx_seq_one_letter_code
_entity_poly.pdbx_strand_id
1 'polypeptide(L)'
;MVSTARAVLCLCVWLSACPVQGSHVSARMNRTIQNLLLHYKIPPKDRFNGKPVFSREPLAGKVETKKLFMVGVLETYEKLIGQMLTHLPTPNPPTTGIHVRLGAATAAATAPGAGGEVGKELNFILKKVQELRKHRYQEQSELLQGLEALGKIQMDNFVVQSKALWELPWLYEEASSISNDAKMQRRRRRRQTRKLKTPPSA
;
A
#
# COMPACT_ATOMS: atom_id res chain seq x y z
N MET A 1 -31.07 -31.29 -28.83
CA MET A 1 -30.01 -31.57 -27.82
C MET A 1 -28.61 -31.06 -28.21
N VAL A 2 -28.29 -30.88 -29.50
CA VAL A 2 -26.96 -30.41 -29.96
C VAL A 2 -26.69 -28.92 -29.65
N SER A 3 -27.74 -28.08 -29.65
CA SER A 3 -27.63 -26.64 -29.43
C SER A 3 -27.25 -26.27 -27.98
N THR A 4 -27.83 -26.98 -27.01
CA THR A 4 -27.50 -26.80 -25.58
C THR A 4 -26.07 -27.23 -25.27
N ALA A 5 -25.59 -28.30 -25.89
CA ALA A 5 -24.21 -28.77 -25.73
C ALA A 5 -23.17 -27.74 -26.23
N ARG A 6 -23.44 -27.10 -27.38
CA ARG A 6 -22.57 -26.03 -27.92
C ARG A 6 -22.57 -24.77 -27.06
N ALA A 7 -23.73 -24.38 -26.53
CA ALA A 7 -23.84 -23.23 -25.64
C ALA A 7 -23.06 -23.43 -24.33
N VAL A 8 -23.16 -24.62 -23.73
CA VAL A 8 -22.43 -24.97 -22.49
C VAL A 8 -20.92 -25.02 -22.75
N LEU A 9 -20.47 -25.59 -23.86
CA LEU A 9 -19.05 -25.63 -24.23
C LEU A 9 -18.47 -24.22 -24.44
N CYS A 10 -19.20 -23.33 -25.12
CA CYS A 10 -18.79 -21.93 -25.28
C CYS A 10 -18.69 -21.20 -23.93
N LEU A 11 -19.64 -21.44 -23.02
CA LEU A 11 -19.63 -20.84 -21.67
C LEU A 11 -18.46 -21.36 -20.83
N CYS A 12 -18.15 -22.65 -20.89
CA CYS A 12 -17.00 -23.23 -20.19
C CYS A 12 -15.66 -22.73 -20.75
N VAL A 13 -15.53 -22.61 -22.07
CA VAL A 13 -14.32 -22.05 -22.70
C VAL A 13 -14.14 -20.58 -22.33
N TRP A 14 -15.22 -19.79 -22.34
CA TRP A 14 -15.18 -18.40 -21.88
C TRP A 14 -14.78 -18.24 -20.41
N LEU A 15 -15.32 -19.09 -19.52
CA LEU A 15 -14.97 -19.06 -18.10
C LEU A 15 -13.52 -19.53 -17.84
N SER A 16 -12.96 -20.39 -18.70
CA SER A 16 -11.55 -20.84 -18.60
C SER A 16 -10.53 -19.83 -19.18
N ALA A 17 -10.96 -18.96 -20.09
CA ALA A 17 -10.11 -17.97 -20.75
C ALA A 17 -10.08 -16.60 -20.02
N CYS A 18 -10.94 -16.39 -19.03
CA CYS A 18 -10.79 -15.29 -18.10
C CYS A 18 -9.76 -15.69 -17.03
N PRO A 19 -8.50 -15.21 -17.09
CA PRO A 19 -7.64 -15.35 -15.94
C PRO A 19 -8.35 -14.65 -14.78
N VAL A 20 -8.73 -15.43 -13.76
CA VAL A 20 -9.11 -14.90 -12.46
C VAL A 20 -7.84 -14.23 -11.93
N GLN A 21 -7.66 -12.96 -12.29
CA GLN A 21 -6.52 -12.17 -11.87
C GLN A 21 -6.78 -11.72 -10.43
N GLY A 22 -6.92 -12.70 -9.53
CA GLY A 22 -6.74 -12.47 -8.11
C GLY A 22 -5.31 -12.02 -7.94
N SER A 23 -5.10 -10.80 -7.44
CA SER A 23 -3.77 -10.33 -7.08
C SER A 23 -3.28 -11.12 -5.87
N HIS A 24 -2.79 -12.32 -6.11
CA HIS A 24 -2.17 -13.15 -5.08
C HIS A 24 -0.74 -12.66 -4.85
N VAL A 25 -0.32 -12.65 -3.58
CA VAL A 25 1.08 -12.43 -3.22
C VAL A 25 1.90 -13.50 -3.92
N SER A 26 2.83 -13.10 -4.80
CA SER A 26 3.64 -14.07 -5.56
C SER A 26 4.41 -15.00 -4.63
N ALA A 27 4.64 -16.25 -5.06
CA ALA A 27 5.38 -17.24 -4.27
C ALA A 27 6.75 -16.72 -3.81
N ARG A 28 7.45 -15.98 -4.68
CA ARG A 28 8.72 -15.33 -4.35
C ARG A 28 8.56 -14.30 -3.23
N MET A 29 7.55 -13.43 -3.31
CA MET A 29 7.27 -12.43 -2.29
C MET A 29 6.98 -13.08 -0.93
N ASN A 30 6.15 -14.13 -0.91
CA ASN A 30 5.83 -14.83 0.33
C ASN A 30 7.09 -15.47 0.93
N ARG A 31 7.92 -16.16 0.12
CA ARG A 31 9.18 -16.75 0.60
C ARG A 31 10.12 -15.70 1.20
N THR A 32 10.30 -14.57 0.52
CA THR A 32 11.14 -13.47 1.02
C THR A 32 10.61 -12.90 2.34
N ILE A 33 9.29 -12.71 2.46
CA ILE A 33 8.69 -12.26 3.73
C ILE A 33 8.96 -13.24 4.86
N GLN A 34 8.83 -14.55 4.63
CA GLN A 34 9.11 -15.55 5.66
C GLN A 34 10.58 -15.55 6.09
N ASN A 35 11.51 -15.46 5.14
CA ASN A 35 12.94 -15.37 5.44
C ASN A 35 13.26 -14.13 6.31
N LEU A 36 12.70 -12.97 5.95
CA LEU A 36 12.85 -11.75 6.75
C LEU A 36 12.20 -11.88 8.12
N LEU A 37 11.04 -12.53 8.26
CA LEU A 37 10.40 -12.76 9.56
C LEU A 37 11.22 -13.67 10.49
N LEU A 38 12.06 -14.55 9.94
CA LEU A 38 13.02 -15.34 10.73
C LEU A 38 14.16 -14.48 11.25
N HIS A 39 14.61 -13.49 10.47
CA HIS A 39 15.64 -12.55 10.88
C HIS A 39 15.12 -11.51 11.89
N TYR A 40 13.98 -10.89 11.60
CA TYR A 40 13.28 -9.93 12.46
C TYR A 40 12.34 -10.63 13.45
N LYS A 41 12.86 -11.64 14.14
CA LYS A 41 12.06 -12.49 15.04
C LYS A 41 11.68 -11.74 16.31
N ILE A 42 10.40 -11.78 16.65
CA ILE A 42 9.86 -11.26 17.91
C ILE A 42 9.01 -12.35 18.60
N PRO A 43 8.88 -12.32 19.94
CA PRO A 43 8.01 -13.24 20.66
C PRO A 43 6.54 -13.14 20.21
N PRO A 44 5.78 -14.26 20.19
CA PRO A 44 4.35 -14.24 19.84
C PRO A 44 3.53 -13.28 20.69
N LYS A 45 3.85 -13.16 21.98
CA LYS A 45 3.19 -12.21 22.91
C LYS A 45 3.28 -10.75 22.43
N ASP A 46 4.40 -10.37 21.82
CA ASP A 46 4.64 -9.02 21.36
C ASP A 46 4.01 -8.81 19.97
N ARG A 47 4.05 -9.86 19.13
CA ARG A 47 3.41 -9.86 17.79
C ARG A 47 1.88 -9.77 17.86
N PHE A 48 1.28 -10.41 18.86
CA PHE A 48 -0.18 -10.54 18.99
C PHE A 48 -0.72 -9.84 20.24
N ASN A 49 -0.13 -8.69 20.60
CA ASN A 49 -0.51 -7.88 21.77
C ASN A 49 -1.81 -7.05 21.57
N GLY A 50 -2.56 -7.26 20.49
CA GLY A 50 -3.77 -6.51 20.17
C GLY A 50 -3.54 -5.12 19.58
N LYS A 51 -2.28 -4.69 19.37
CA LYS A 51 -1.93 -3.39 18.79
C LYS A 51 -1.28 -3.58 17.41
N PRO A 52 -2.05 -3.78 16.33
CA PRO A 52 -1.49 -3.89 14.99
C PRO A 52 -0.84 -2.57 14.56
N VAL A 53 0.26 -2.64 13.81
CA VAL A 53 0.94 -1.45 13.26
C VAL A 53 0.01 -0.64 12.34
N PHE A 54 -0.85 -1.31 11.58
CA PHE A 54 -1.83 -0.69 10.71
C PHE A 54 -3.24 -1.09 11.12
N SER A 55 -4.13 -0.10 11.29
CA SER A 55 -5.55 -0.36 11.51
C SER A 55 -6.19 -0.96 10.25
N ARG A 56 -7.13 -1.89 10.46
CA ARG A 56 -7.93 -2.48 9.38
C ARG A 56 -9.25 -1.74 9.16
N GLU A 57 -9.61 -0.83 10.06
CA GLU A 57 -10.89 -0.12 10.03
C GLU A 57 -11.13 0.64 8.70
N PRO A 58 -10.15 1.38 8.12
CA PRO A 58 -10.37 2.09 6.86
C PRO A 58 -10.62 1.16 5.66
N LEU A 59 -10.31 -0.14 5.79
CA LEU A 59 -10.51 -1.15 4.75
C LEU A 59 -11.95 -1.67 4.69
N ALA A 60 -12.84 -1.28 5.60
CA ALA A 60 -14.26 -1.61 5.54
C ALA A 60 -15.06 -0.67 4.60
N GLY A 61 -14.49 0.49 4.24
CA GLY A 61 -15.18 1.56 3.52
C GLY A 61 -15.30 1.38 2.00
N LYS A 62 -15.54 2.50 1.30
CA LYS A 62 -15.59 2.55 -0.18
C LYS A 62 -14.20 2.31 -0.78
N VAL A 63 -14.16 1.80 -2.02
CA VAL A 63 -12.91 1.46 -2.72
C VAL A 63 -11.94 2.65 -2.79
N GLU A 64 -12.45 3.86 -3.01
CA GLU A 64 -11.65 5.09 -3.06
C GLU A 64 -10.93 5.35 -1.73
N THR A 65 -11.66 5.22 -0.62
CA THR A 65 -11.11 5.36 0.73
C THR A 65 -10.07 4.28 1.03
N LYS A 66 -10.34 3.03 0.61
CA LYS A 66 -9.37 1.93 0.76
C LYS A 66 -8.10 2.23 -0.02
N LYS A 67 -8.22 2.69 -1.27
CA LYS A 67 -7.07 3.01 -2.12
C LYS A 67 -6.22 4.13 -1.51
N LEU A 68 -6.86 5.21 -1.04
CA LEU A 68 -6.17 6.32 -0.38
C LEU A 68 -5.41 5.85 0.86
N PHE A 69 -6.05 5.04 1.71
CA PHE A 69 -5.40 4.46 2.88
C PHE A 69 -4.23 3.54 2.50
N MET A 70 -4.38 2.72 1.45
CA MET A 70 -3.31 1.83 0.97
C MET A 70 -2.08 2.59 0.45
N VAL A 71 -2.25 3.79 -0.13
CA VAL A 71 -1.09 4.63 -0.50
C VAL A 71 -0.27 5.00 0.71
N GLY A 72 -0.91 5.50 1.77
CA GLY A 72 -0.22 5.84 3.02
C GLY A 72 0.48 4.63 3.64
N VAL A 73 -0.15 3.46 3.59
CA VAL A 73 0.47 2.20 4.05
C VAL A 73 1.70 1.83 3.22
N LEU A 74 1.63 1.91 1.89
CA LEU A 74 2.76 1.60 1.00
C LEU A 74 3.92 2.60 1.18
N GLU A 75 3.63 3.89 1.35
CA GLU A 75 4.64 4.91 1.65
C GLU A 75 5.31 4.66 3.00
N THR A 76 4.52 4.28 4.01
CA THR A 76 5.05 3.92 5.33
C THR A 76 5.98 2.70 5.25
N TYR A 77 5.59 1.66 4.49
CA TYR A 77 6.45 0.51 4.25
C TYR A 77 7.74 0.86 3.50
N GLU A 78 7.69 1.77 2.53
CA GLU A 78 8.88 2.25 1.84
C GLU A 78 9.87 2.89 2.81
N LYS A 79 9.39 3.80 3.67
CA LYS A 79 10.21 4.47 4.70
C LYS A 79 10.76 3.46 5.71
N LEU A 80 9.91 2.56 6.21
CA LEU A 80 10.29 1.53 7.18
C LEU A 80 11.38 0.61 6.62
N ILE A 81 11.21 0.08 5.41
CA ILE A 81 12.19 -0.81 4.79
C ILE A 81 13.48 -0.05 4.46
N GLY A 82 13.38 1.22 4.06
CA GLY A 82 14.54 2.10 3.90
C GLY A 82 15.35 2.21 5.19
N GLN A 83 14.69 2.40 6.33
CA GLN A 83 15.36 2.42 7.63
C GLN A 83 15.96 1.06 8.01
N MET A 84 15.25 -0.03 7.77
CA MET A 84 15.76 -1.39 8.00
C MET A 84 17.04 -1.65 7.20
N LEU A 85 17.13 -1.14 5.96
CA LEU A 85 18.34 -1.21 5.14
C LEU A 85 19.49 -0.37 5.72
N THR A 86 19.22 0.85 6.21
CA THR A 86 20.26 1.70 6.81
C THR A 86 20.82 1.15 8.12
N HIS A 87 20.04 0.35 8.85
CA HIS A 87 20.45 -0.26 10.11
C HIS A 87 21.11 -1.63 9.97
N LEU A 88 21.27 -2.15 8.74
CA LEU A 88 22.05 -3.37 8.55
C LEU A 88 23.51 -3.14 8.96
N PRO A 89 24.18 -4.13 9.57
CA PRO A 89 25.59 -4.02 9.90
C PRO A 89 26.40 -3.78 8.63
N THR A 90 26.88 -2.55 8.43
CA THR A 90 27.83 -2.23 7.37
C THR A 90 29.16 -2.93 7.70
N PRO A 91 29.76 -3.70 6.77
CA PRO A 91 31.11 -4.19 6.99
C PRO A 91 32.05 -2.98 7.05
N ASN A 92 32.61 -2.70 8.23
CA ASN A 92 33.65 -1.69 8.38
C ASN A 92 34.87 -2.08 7.53
N PRO A 93 35.57 -1.13 6.88
CA PRO A 93 36.80 -1.43 6.16
C PRO A 93 37.88 -1.94 7.14
N PRO A 94 38.75 -2.87 6.73
CA PRO A 94 39.84 -3.31 7.58
C PRO A 94 40.76 -2.12 7.86
N THR A 95 40.90 -1.75 9.12
CA THR A 95 41.96 -0.85 9.57
C THR A 95 43.30 -1.52 9.27
N THR A 96 43.98 -1.02 8.23
CA THR A 96 45.37 -1.32 7.91
C THR A 96 46.26 -0.91 9.09
N GLY A 97 46.43 -1.82 10.05
CA GLY A 97 47.52 -1.81 11.01
C GLY A 97 48.61 -2.73 10.49
N ILE A 98 49.70 -2.16 9.99
CA ILE A 98 50.93 -2.89 9.73
C ILE A 98 51.45 -3.41 11.06
N HIS A 99 51.36 -4.72 11.30
CA HIS A 99 52.35 -5.43 12.12
C HIS A 99 52.49 -6.87 11.64
N VAL A 100 53.68 -7.14 11.12
CA VAL A 100 54.23 -8.45 10.74
C VAL A 100 54.17 -9.41 11.93
N ARG A 101 53.59 -10.62 11.75
CA ARG A 101 54.24 -11.89 12.13
C ARG A 101 53.45 -13.13 11.69
N LEU A 102 54.23 -14.11 11.22
CA LEU A 102 53.85 -15.41 10.69
C LEU A 102 53.07 -16.29 11.68
N GLY A 103 52.14 -17.09 11.16
CA GLY A 103 51.55 -18.24 11.84
C GLY A 103 50.40 -18.85 11.03
N ALA A 104 50.62 -20.02 10.44
CA ALA A 104 49.75 -20.65 9.47
C ALA A 104 48.52 -21.36 10.10
N ALA A 105 47.43 -21.32 9.34
CA ALA A 105 46.34 -22.29 9.23
C ALA A 105 45.59 -22.72 10.51
N THR A 106 44.42 -22.10 10.71
CA THR A 106 43.20 -22.86 10.99
C THR A 106 42.02 -22.11 10.37
N ALA A 107 41.45 -22.71 9.33
CA ALA A 107 40.28 -22.19 8.64
C ALA A 107 39.06 -22.29 9.56
N ALA A 108 38.80 -21.24 10.33
CA ALA A 108 37.50 -20.99 10.93
C ALA A 108 36.67 -20.16 9.95
N ALA A 109 36.11 -20.85 8.96
CA ALA A 109 35.02 -20.33 8.16
C ALA A 109 33.82 -20.08 9.08
N THR A 110 33.65 -18.85 9.53
CA THR A 110 32.43 -18.40 10.21
C THR A 110 31.81 -17.25 9.43
N ALA A 111 30.89 -17.64 8.55
CA ALA A 111 29.82 -16.89 7.89
C ALA A 111 30.17 -15.59 7.15
N PRO A 112 30.45 -15.65 5.83
CA PRO A 112 30.15 -14.52 4.97
C PRO A 112 28.63 -14.50 4.72
N GLY A 113 27.93 -13.39 5.00
CA GLY A 113 26.74 -13.10 4.20
C GLY A 113 25.35 -13.06 4.84
N ALA A 114 25.20 -13.12 6.17
CA ALA A 114 23.87 -12.93 6.78
C ALA A 114 23.30 -11.51 6.52
N GLY A 115 24.10 -10.46 6.74
CA GLY A 115 23.69 -9.08 6.45
C GLY A 115 23.50 -8.81 4.95
N GLY A 116 24.29 -9.47 4.10
CA GLY A 116 24.21 -9.33 2.64
C GLY A 116 22.99 -10.00 2.03
N GLU A 117 22.55 -11.14 2.56
CA GLU A 117 21.33 -11.83 2.12
C GLU A 117 20.07 -11.07 2.55
N VAL A 118 19.99 -10.66 3.83
CA VAL A 118 18.88 -9.85 4.36
C VAL A 118 18.75 -8.53 3.60
N GLY A 119 19.86 -7.88 3.27
CA GLY A 119 19.86 -6.66 2.45
C GLY A 119 19.28 -6.87 1.05
N LYS A 120 19.57 -8.00 0.39
CA LYS A 120 18.98 -8.33 -0.93
C LYS A 120 17.49 -8.57 -0.84
N GLU A 121 17.03 -9.24 0.22
CA GLU A 121 15.63 -9.54 0.48
C GLU A 121 14.81 -8.28 0.76
N LEU A 122 15.33 -7.38 1.60
CA LEU A 122 14.71 -6.08 1.88
C LEU A 122 14.63 -5.22 0.61
N ASN A 123 15.71 -5.14 -0.17
CA ASN A 123 15.71 -4.43 -1.45
C ASN A 123 14.69 -5.00 -2.44
N PHE A 124 14.52 -6.33 -2.47
CA PHE A 124 13.51 -6.97 -3.31
C PHE A 124 12.09 -6.54 -2.93
N ILE A 125 11.75 -6.56 -1.65
CA ILE A 125 10.42 -6.11 -1.18
C ILE A 125 10.24 -4.61 -1.41
N LEU A 126 11.24 -3.80 -1.09
CA LEU A 126 11.23 -2.34 -1.32
C LEU A 126 10.88 -2.02 -2.76
N LYS A 127 11.58 -2.66 -3.71
CA LYS A 127 11.32 -2.49 -5.14
C LYS A 127 9.88 -2.88 -5.51
N LYS A 128 9.35 -3.97 -4.94
CA LYS A 128 7.97 -4.41 -5.21
C LYS A 128 6.92 -3.45 -4.65
N VAL A 129 7.16 -2.87 -3.47
CA VAL A 129 6.30 -1.83 -2.87
C VAL A 129 6.31 -0.57 -3.74
N GLN A 130 7.49 -0.12 -4.18
CA GLN A 130 7.65 1.04 -5.06
C GLN A 130 6.98 0.83 -6.42
N GLU A 131 7.18 -0.33 -7.06
CA GLU A 131 6.52 -0.70 -8.32
C GLU A 131 4.99 -0.67 -8.16
N LEU A 132 4.47 -1.24 -7.08
CA LEU A 132 3.03 -1.24 -6.82
C LEU A 132 2.48 0.17 -6.63
N ARG A 133 3.15 1.02 -5.85
CA ARG A 133 2.73 2.41 -5.64
C ARG A 133 2.76 3.19 -6.95
N LYS A 134 3.87 3.12 -7.69
CA LYS A 134 4.07 3.85 -8.94
C LYS A 134 3.03 3.47 -10.01
N HIS A 135 2.72 2.19 -10.16
CA HIS A 135 1.88 1.73 -11.27
C HIS A 135 0.38 1.61 -10.95
N ARG A 136 0.00 1.45 -9.68
CA ARG A 136 -1.41 1.21 -9.30
C ARG A 136 -2.02 2.31 -8.43
N TYR A 137 -1.19 3.21 -7.90
CA TYR A 137 -1.59 4.20 -6.91
C TYR A 137 -1.06 5.61 -7.19
N GLN A 138 -0.68 5.91 -8.44
CA GLN A 138 -0.12 7.21 -8.80
C GLN A 138 -1.09 8.37 -8.49
N GLU A 139 -2.33 8.28 -8.97
CA GLU A 139 -3.36 9.31 -8.74
C GLU A 139 -3.60 9.55 -7.25
N GLN A 140 -3.66 8.48 -6.46
CA GLN A 140 -3.88 8.59 -5.01
C GLN A 140 -2.63 9.12 -4.29
N SER A 141 -1.44 8.93 -4.86
CA SER A 141 -0.19 9.52 -4.34
C SER A 141 -0.16 11.03 -4.54
N GLU A 142 -0.56 11.51 -5.71
CA GLU A 142 -0.67 12.95 -5.99
C GLU A 142 -1.71 13.61 -5.06
N LEU A 143 -2.85 12.97 -4.85
CA LEU A 143 -3.86 13.44 -3.90
C LEU A 143 -3.34 13.48 -2.46
N LEU A 144 -2.65 12.43 -2.00
CA LEU A 144 -2.08 12.37 -0.66
C LEU A 144 -1.03 13.47 -0.46
N GLN A 145 -0.17 13.71 -1.46
CA GLN A 145 0.80 14.80 -1.43
C GLN A 145 0.12 16.18 -1.31
N GLY A 146 -0.98 16.40 -2.05
CA GLY A 146 -1.79 17.60 -1.90
C GLY A 146 -2.35 17.77 -0.48
N LEU A 147 -2.87 16.68 0.11
CA LEU A 147 -3.37 16.68 1.49
C LEU A 147 -2.26 16.94 2.53
N GLU A 148 -1.08 16.37 2.34
CA GLU A 148 0.06 16.61 3.22
C GLU A 148 0.53 18.07 3.14
N ALA A 149 0.51 18.67 1.95
CA ALA A 149 0.83 20.07 1.75
C ALA A 149 -0.13 21.00 2.51
N LEU A 150 -1.43 20.67 2.55
CA LEU A 150 -2.41 21.41 3.36
C LEU A 150 -2.06 21.38 4.85
N GLY A 151 -1.54 20.26 5.36
CA GLY A 151 -1.10 20.13 6.75
C GLY A 151 0.15 20.95 7.10
N LYS A 152 0.93 21.38 6.10
CA LYS A 152 2.17 22.17 6.27
C LYS A 152 1.97 23.68 6.13
N ILE A 153 0.73 24.12 5.95
CA ILE A 153 0.40 25.55 5.84
C ILE A 153 0.73 26.27 7.16
N GLN A 154 1.43 27.39 7.06
CA GLN A 154 1.78 28.25 8.19
C GLN A 154 0.57 29.08 8.63
N MET A 155 -0.24 28.52 9.52
CA MET A 155 -1.50 29.14 9.97
C MET A 155 -1.31 30.42 10.77
N ASP A 156 -0.12 30.62 11.34
CA ASP A 156 0.30 31.79 12.11
C ASP A 156 0.78 32.97 11.23
N ASN A 157 1.03 32.72 9.95
CA ASN A 157 1.52 33.74 9.03
C ASN A 157 0.37 34.62 8.52
N PHE A 158 0.41 35.92 8.84
CA PHE A 158 -0.61 36.89 8.44
C PHE A 158 -0.86 36.96 6.92
N VAL A 159 0.19 36.83 6.10
CA VAL A 159 0.06 36.83 4.64
C VAL A 159 -0.72 35.60 4.16
N VAL A 160 -0.47 34.44 4.77
CA VAL A 160 -1.18 33.20 4.47
C VAL A 160 -2.66 33.32 4.88
N GLN A 161 -2.93 33.86 6.06
CA GLN A 161 -4.29 34.10 6.54
C GLN A 161 -5.08 35.01 5.58
N SER A 162 -4.47 36.11 5.15
CA SER A 162 -5.09 37.05 4.21
C SER A 162 -5.41 36.39 2.86
N LYS A 163 -4.47 35.61 2.29
CA LYS A 163 -4.71 34.83 1.06
C LYS A 163 -5.82 33.80 1.23
N ALA A 164 -5.82 33.06 2.34
CA ALA A 164 -6.86 32.07 2.62
C ALA A 164 -8.26 32.70 2.71
N LEU A 165 -8.37 33.89 3.32
CA LEU A 165 -9.63 34.63 3.37
C LEU A 165 -10.09 35.10 1.98
N TRP A 166 -9.15 35.45 1.09
CA TRP A 166 -9.47 35.84 -0.29
C TRP A 166 -10.03 34.67 -1.11
N GLU A 167 -9.51 33.46 -0.93
CA GLU A 167 -9.94 32.25 -1.65
C GLU A 167 -11.21 31.61 -1.06
N LEU A 168 -11.57 31.97 0.17
CA LEU A 168 -12.64 31.34 0.93
C LEU A 168 -14.01 31.34 0.24
N PRO A 169 -14.50 32.44 -0.38
CA PRO A 169 -15.81 32.43 -1.02
C PRO A 169 -15.91 31.35 -2.11
N TRP A 170 -14.90 31.27 -2.97
CA TRP A 170 -14.84 30.29 -4.05
C TRP A 170 -14.76 28.85 -3.52
N LEU A 171 -13.88 28.59 -2.54
CA LEU A 171 -13.75 27.26 -1.93
C LEU A 171 -15.03 26.81 -1.21
N TYR A 172 -15.74 27.74 -0.56
CA TYR A 172 -16.99 27.45 0.14
C TYR A 172 -18.11 27.08 -0.85
N GLU A 173 -18.22 27.80 -1.96
CA GLU A 173 -19.18 27.50 -3.04
C GLU A 173 -18.91 26.11 -3.63
N GLU A 174 -17.64 25.80 -3.95
CA GLU A 174 -17.23 24.52 -4.50
C GLU A 174 -17.52 23.36 -3.52
N ALA A 175 -17.18 23.52 -2.23
CA ALA A 175 -17.50 22.51 -1.22
C ALA A 175 -19.01 22.27 -1.07
N SER A 176 -19.80 23.33 -1.20
CA SER A 176 -21.26 23.27 -1.11
C SER A 176 -21.90 22.57 -2.32
N SER A 177 -21.39 22.83 -3.53
CA SER A 177 -21.87 22.21 -4.77
C SER A 177 -21.70 20.69 -4.74
N ILE A 178 -20.50 20.21 -4.35
CA ILE A 178 -20.16 18.78 -4.23
C ILE A 178 -21.14 18.04 -3.29
N SER A 179 -21.47 18.64 -2.15
CA SER A 179 -22.40 18.05 -1.18
C SER A 179 -23.82 17.94 -1.72
N ASN A 180 -24.27 18.95 -2.46
CA ASN A 180 -25.61 19.00 -3.04
C ASN A 180 -25.78 17.99 -4.17
N ASP A 181 -24.77 17.83 -5.02
CA ASP A 181 -24.77 16.82 -6.09
C ASP A 181 -24.85 15.40 -5.53
N ALA A 182 -24.06 15.11 -4.49
CA ALA A 182 -24.14 13.84 -3.78
C ALA A 182 -25.54 13.57 -3.20
N LYS A 183 -26.19 14.60 -2.63
CA LYS A 183 -27.58 14.51 -2.13
C LYS A 183 -28.57 14.28 -3.27
N MET A 184 -28.45 14.98 -4.39
CA MET A 184 -29.32 14.79 -5.56
C MET A 184 -29.20 13.38 -6.14
N GLN A 185 -27.97 12.88 -6.32
CA GLN A 185 -27.72 11.54 -6.83
C GLN A 185 -28.32 10.47 -5.89
N ARG A 186 -28.20 10.67 -4.57
CA ARG A 186 -28.82 9.78 -3.56
C ARG A 186 -30.35 9.78 -3.65
N ARG A 187 -30.98 10.95 -3.86
CA ARG A 187 -32.43 11.07 -4.05
C ARG A 187 -32.90 10.37 -5.34
N ARG A 188 -32.16 10.52 -6.45
CA ARG A 188 -32.48 9.85 -7.73
C ARG A 188 -32.45 8.32 -7.59
N ARG A 189 -31.43 7.75 -6.94
CA ARG A 189 -31.32 6.29 -6.68
C ARG A 189 -32.50 5.75 -5.85
N ARG A 190 -32.99 6.52 -4.85
CA ARG A 190 -34.17 6.14 -4.05
C ARG A 190 -35.47 6.11 -4.87
N ARG A 191 -35.59 6.95 -5.89
CA ARG A 191 -36.78 6.98 -6.76
C ARG A 191 -36.79 5.80 -7.74
N GLN A 192 -35.62 5.41 -8.27
CA GLN A 192 -35.50 4.29 -9.21
C GLN A 192 -35.79 2.93 -8.54
N THR A 193 -35.38 2.75 -7.28
CA THR A 193 -35.68 1.53 -6.50
C THR A 193 -37.14 1.41 -6.07
N ARG A 194 -37.88 2.53 -5.96
CA ARG A 194 -39.32 2.52 -5.66
C ARG A 194 -40.19 2.18 -6.87
N LYS A 195 -39.80 2.60 -8.09
CA LYS A 195 -40.55 2.29 -9.31
C LYS A 195 -40.55 0.80 -9.70
N LEU A 196 -39.60 0.02 -9.20
CA LEU A 196 -39.53 -1.42 -9.42
C LEU A 196 -40.41 -2.24 -8.46
N LYS A 197 -41.02 -1.62 -7.43
CA LYS A 197 -41.70 -2.34 -6.35
C LYS A 197 -43.23 -2.17 -6.31
N THR A 198 -43.80 -1.42 -7.26
CA THR A 198 -45.27 -1.36 -7.44
C THR A 198 -45.67 -2.29 -8.57
N PRO A 199 -46.24 -3.48 -8.29
CA PRO A 199 -46.95 -4.23 -9.32
C PRO A 199 -48.20 -3.44 -9.74
N PRO A 200 -48.63 -3.53 -11.02
CA PRO A 200 -49.89 -2.94 -11.45
C PRO A 200 -51.03 -3.63 -10.68
N SER A 201 -51.87 -2.87 -9.99
CA SER A 201 -53.12 -3.40 -9.44
C SER A 201 -54.06 -3.68 -10.61
N ALA A 202 -54.46 -4.95 -10.72
CA ALA A 202 -55.62 -5.36 -11.51
C ALA A 202 -56.91 -4.89 -10.85
#